data_AF-A0A944TRE1-F1
#
_entry.id   AF-A0A944TRE1-F1
#
_cell.length_a   1.000
_cell.length_b   1.000
_cell.length_c   1.000
_cell.angle_alpha   90.00
_cell.angle_beta   90.00
_cell.angle_gamma   90.00
#
_symmetry.space_group_name_H-M   'P 1'
#
loop_
_entity.id
_entity.type
_entity.pdbx_description
1 polymer ?
#
loop_
_entity_poly.entity_id
_entity_poly.type
_entity_poly.pdbx_seq_one_letter_code
_entity_poly.pdbx_strand_id
1 'polypeptide(L)'
;MSNKTIIIGDVHGCLVELDALIKKLNLKGDERLIFVGDLINKGPDSLGVLKRVVDDLKAEVILGNHELGFIEHVKTGKFEGAFESVRSELGSEVEHWVTWMETLPTYIEEDEFMVVHGGLTPNTHPKDMDKNTITRIRTWDGQGKVLRRESDPPWYQLYKDKKLVVYGHWASQGLTIRKNTIGIDSGCCWGNKLSALILPTKEIVQVDAKKFYALDDSYKEHLKNTGRWPPKKILFLCTGNSCRSQMAEGLARQILPEEVGVYSAGIEKHGMNAYAIKVMGEIGIDLKEHYSKTLKELEDQQFETIYTVCGHANETCPTFPANTEVIHIGFEDPPALAKDMNNEEEILEVYRRVRDEIKAELESLFSDC
;
A
#
# COMPACT_ATOMS: atom_id res chain seq x y z
N MET A 1 12.10 31.64 -11.88
CA MET A 1 12.44 30.24 -11.54
C MET A 1 11.48 29.84 -10.44
N SER A 2 10.70 28.78 -10.63
CA SER A 2 9.77 28.38 -9.59
C SER A 2 10.60 27.84 -8.42
N ASN A 3 10.48 28.44 -7.23
CA ASN A 3 11.21 28.01 -6.04
C ASN A 3 10.49 26.82 -5.39
N LYS A 4 10.05 25.86 -6.21
CA LYS A 4 9.16 24.78 -5.83
C LYS A 4 9.99 23.61 -5.31
N THR A 5 9.83 23.30 -4.03
CA THR A 5 10.44 22.13 -3.40
C THR A 5 9.38 21.04 -3.29
N ILE A 6 9.72 19.83 -3.72
CA ILE A 6 8.86 18.65 -3.61
C ILE A 6 9.56 17.65 -2.70
N ILE A 7 8.91 17.32 -1.59
CA ILE A 7 9.43 16.39 -0.58
C ILE A 7 8.65 15.08 -0.69
N ILE A 8 9.34 13.96 -0.94
CA ILE A 8 8.75 12.64 -1.18
C ILE A 8 9.01 11.74 0.04
N GLY A 9 7.98 11.01 0.44
CA GLY A 9 7.99 10.08 1.58
C GLY A 9 8.79 8.79 1.33
N ASP A 10 8.67 7.86 2.28
CA ASP A 10 9.36 6.57 2.34
C ASP A 10 8.97 5.70 1.13
N VAL A 11 9.96 5.36 0.31
CA VAL A 11 9.73 4.67 -0.98
C VAL A 11 9.86 3.16 -0.83
N HIS A 12 10.82 2.69 -0.03
CA HIS A 12 11.02 1.27 0.27
C HIS A 12 10.99 0.38 -0.97
N GLY A 13 11.82 0.63 -1.98
CA GLY A 13 11.90 -0.20 -3.18
C GLY A 13 10.65 -0.22 -4.08
N CYS A 14 9.66 0.65 -3.84
CA CYS A 14 8.43 0.75 -4.63
C CYS A 14 8.64 1.60 -5.90
N LEU A 15 9.47 1.10 -6.83
CA LEU A 15 9.86 1.84 -8.04
C LEU A 15 8.66 2.21 -8.92
N VAL A 16 7.68 1.30 -9.07
CA VAL A 16 6.49 1.52 -9.92
C VAL A 16 5.67 2.70 -9.39
N GLU A 17 5.49 2.77 -8.07
CA GLU A 17 4.79 3.86 -7.40
C GLU A 17 5.59 5.15 -7.46
N LEU A 18 6.91 5.10 -7.31
CA LEU A 18 7.77 6.27 -7.49
C LEU A 18 7.59 6.85 -8.89
N ASP A 19 7.69 6.05 -9.95
CA ASP A 19 7.51 6.53 -11.31
C ASP A 19 6.09 7.05 -11.58
N ALA A 20 5.06 6.40 -11.02
CA ALA A 20 3.70 6.89 -11.09
C ALA A 20 3.55 8.26 -10.41
N LEU A 21 4.18 8.46 -9.26
CA LEU A 21 4.15 9.73 -8.52
C LEU A 21 4.89 10.83 -9.29
N ILE A 22 6.09 10.54 -9.79
CA ILE A 22 6.88 11.48 -10.60
C ILE A 22 6.11 11.90 -11.86
N LYS A 23 5.46 10.94 -12.54
CA LYS A 23 4.57 11.24 -13.68
C LYS A 23 3.40 12.13 -13.27
N LYS A 24 2.75 11.86 -12.13
CA LYS A 24 1.63 12.64 -11.61
C LYS A 24 2.03 14.05 -11.20
N LEU A 25 3.23 14.23 -10.67
CA LEU A 25 3.79 15.54 -10.30
C LEU A 25 4.08 16.43 -11.52
N ASN A 26 4.22 15.84 -12.72
CA ASN A 26 4.40 16.55 -13.99
C ASN A 26 5.56 17.57 -13.95
N LEU A 27 6.71 17.11 -13.45
CA LEU A 27 7.91 17.93 -13.23
C LEU A 27 8.33 18.69 -14.50
N LYS A 28 8.76 19.94 -14.33
CA LYS A 28 9.24 20.82 -15.39
C LYS A 28 10.76 20.91 -15.47
N GLY A 29 11.45 20.40 -14.46
CA GLY A 29 12.90 20.29 -14.40
C GLY A 29 13.58 21.45 -13.67
N ASP A 30 12.81 22.43 -13.15
CA ASP A 30 13.31 23.48 -12.27
C ASP A 30 12.95 23.25 -10.79
N GLU A 31 12.21 22.18 -10.49
CA GLU A 31 11.83 21.82 -9.13
C GLU A 31 12.97 21.14 -8.36
N ARG A 32 13.09 21.47 -7.08
CA ARG A 32 13.99 20.78 -6.14
C ARG A 32 13.30 19.55 -5.56
N LEU A 33 13.93 18.39 -5.65
CA LEU A 33 13.41 17.13 -5.09
C LEU A 33 14.17 16.74 -3.83
N ILE A 34 13.45 16.42 -2.75
CA ILE A 34 14.00 15.93 -1.50
C ILE A 34 13.29 14.63 -1.11
N PHE A 35 14.03 13.57 -0.79
CA PHE A 35 13.50 12.33 -0.24
C PHE A 35 13.79 12.23 1.26
N VAL A 36 12.80 11.78 2.05
CA VAL A 36 12.91 11.68 3.52
C VAL A 36 13.72 10.47 4.01
N GLY A 37 14.38 9.73 3.12
CA GLY A 37 15.08 8.48 3.44
C GLY A 37 14.20 7.26 3.21
N ASP A 38 14.67 6.09 3.67
CA ASP A 38 14.01 4.79 3.52
C ASP A 38 13.65 4.51 2.05
N LEU A 39 14.67 4.61 1.20
CA LEU A 39 14.58 4.29 -0.22
C LEU A 39 14.62 2.78 -0.47
N ILE A 40 15.31 2.04 0.38
CA ILE A 40 15.59 0.61 0.22
C ILE A 40 14.72 -0.25 1.13
N ASN A 41 14.81 -1.57 0.89
CA ASN A 41 14.21 -2.63 1.72
C ASN A 41 12.66 -2.63 1.65
N LYS A 42 12.05 -3.72 2.13
CA LYS A 42 10.60 -4.00 2.17
C LYS A 42 9.96 -4.20 0.78
N GLY A 43 10.06 -3.25 -0.13
CA GLY A 43 9.55 -3.39 -1.50
C GLY A 43 10.49 -4.13 -2.44
N PRO A 44 10.06 -4.33 -3.69
CA PRO A 44 10.63 -5.33 -4.59
C PRO A 44 11.90 -4.88 -5.34
N ASP A 45 12.19 -3.58 -5.41
CA ASP A 45 13.24 -3.04 -6.29
C ASP A 45 14.00 -1.87 -5.64
N SER A 46 14.86 -2.17 -4.68
CA SER A 46 15.69 -1.18 -3.98
C SER A 46 16.75 -0.55 -4.90
N LEU A 47 17.42 -1.34 -5.74
CA LEU A 47 18.46 -0.89 -6.66
C LEU A 47 17.87 0.02 -7.74
N GLY A 48 16.71 -0.34 -8.28
CA GLY A 48 15.99 0.50 -9.23
C GLY A 48 15.58 1.84 -8.63
N VAL A 49 15.08 1.85 -7.39
CA VAL A 49 14.80 3.11 -6.67
C VAL A 49 16.07 3.93 -6.46
N LEU A 50 17.18 3.32 -6.04
CA LEU A 50 18.45 4.04 -5.85
C LEU A 50 18.92 4.70 -7.15
N LYS A 51 18.98 3.95 -8.27
CA LYS A 51 19.34 4.48 -9.59
C LYS A 51 18.39 5.59 -10.03
N ARG A 52 17.09 5.39 -9.82
CA ARG A 52 16.06 6.37 -10.20
C ARG A 52 16.21 7.68 -9.43
N VAL A 53 16.41 7.61 -8.12
CA VAL A 53 16.50 8.79 -7.25
C VAL A 53 17.83 9.52 -7.43
N VAL A 54 18.94 8.77 -7.48
CA VAL A 54 20.29 9.35 -7.45
C VAL A 54 20.81 9.69 -8.85
N ASP A 55 20.67 8.79 -9.81
CA ASP A 55 21.27 8.97 -11.14
C ASP A 55 20.36 9.77 -12.08
N ASP A 56 19.07 9.39 -12.14
CA ASP A 56 18.13 10.01 -13.07
C ASP A 56 17.57 11.33 -12.54
N LEU A 57 16.99 11.30 -11.33
CA LEU A 57 16.35 12.47 -10.72
C LEU A 57 17.35 13.42 -10.07
N LYS A 58 18.53 12.91 -9.69
CA LYS A 58 19.58 13.68 -9.00
C LYS A 58 19.04 14.43 -7.79
N ALA A 59 18.16 13.76 -7.05
CA ALA A 59 17.45 14.35 -5.93
C ALA A 59 18.34 14.42 -4.68
N GLU A 60 17.99 15.32 -3.77
CA GLU A 60 18.55 15.31 -2.42
C GLU A 60 17.87 14.23 -1.58
N VAL A 61 18.65 13.57 -0.72
CA VAL A 61 18.17 12.47 0.12
C VAL A 61 18.72 12.70 1.52
N ILE A 62 17.88 12.52 2.54
CA ILE A 62 18.34 12.42 3.92
C ILE A 62 18.41 10.96 4.36
N LEU A 63 19.24 10.66 5.36
CA LEU A 63 19.46 9.32 5.87
C LEU A 63 18.20 8.77 6.57
N GLY A 64 17.66 7.65 6.07
CA GLY A 64 16.63 6.87 6.73
C GLY A 64 17.19 5.81 7.69
N ASN A 65 16.32 5.19 8.49
CA ASN A 65 16.77 4.12 9.39
C ASN A 65 17.09 2.82 8.64
N HIS A 66 16.52 2.59 7.46
CA HIS A 66 16.83 1.44 6.63
C HIS A 66 18.19 1.59 5.95
N GLU A 67 18.55 2.77 5.45
CA GLU A 67 19.92 3.02 4.97
C GLU A 67 20.94 2.89 6.10
N LEU A 68 20.66 3.49 7.27
CA LEU A 68 21.54 3.37 8.43
C LEU A 68 21.73 1.91 8.87
N GLY A 69 20.63 1.14 8.94
CA GLY A 69 20.69 -0.28 9.24
C GLY A 69 21.50 -1.06 8.20
N PHE A 70 21.31 -0.79 6.91
CA PHE A 70 22.04 -1.50 5.86
C PHE A 70 23.55 -1.24 5.92
N ILE A 71 23.98 0.01 6.16
CA ILE A 71 25.39 0.36 6.39
C ILE A 71 25.97 -0.48 7.53
N GLU A 72 25.25 -0.62 8.65
CA GLU A 72 25.71 -1.39 9.82
C GLU A 72 25.83 -2.90 9.52
N HIS A 73 24.90 -3.48 8.77
CA HIS A 73 24.94 -4.90 8.39
C HIS A 73 26.14 -5.18 7.46
N VAL A 74 26.40 -4.30 6.49
CA VAL A 74 27.56 -4.42 5.60
C VAL A 74 28.87 -4.32 6.38
N LYS A 75 29.02 -3.33 7.27
CA LYS A 75 30.22 -3.15 8.10
C LYS A 75 30.49 -4.33 9.03
N THR A 76 29.44 -4.93 9.59
CA THR A 76 29.59 -6.04 10.54
C THR A 76 29.68 -7.39 9.85
N GLY A 77 29.35 -7.48 8.56
CA GLY A 77 29.27 -8.73 7.80
C GLY A 77 28.13 -9.64 8.25
N LYS A 78 27.21 -9.15 9.10
CA LYS A 78 26.07 -9.90 9.61
C LYS A 78 24.84 -9.45 8.87
N PHE A 79 24.28 -10.33 8.05
CA PHE A 79 23.04 -10.10 7.32
C PHE A 79 21.98 -11.05 7.85
N GLU A 80 20.88 -10.49 8.34
CA GLU A 80 19.72 -11.24 8.79
C GLU A 80 18.47 -10.67 8.11
N GLY A 81 17.57 -11.57 7.68
CA GLY A 81 16.27 -11.21 7.12
C GLY A 81 16.36 -10.28 5.89
N ALA A 82 15.58 -9.20 5.93
CA ALA A 82 15.26 -8.39 4.76
C ALA A 82 16.46 -7.63 4.14
N PHE A 83 17.54 -7.41 4.88
CA PHE A 83 18.75 -6.77 4.34
C PHE A 83 19.62 -7.70 3.48
N GLU A 84 19.48 -9.03 3.60
CA GLU A 84 20.16 -9.95 2.69
C GLU A 84 19.58 -9.87 1.27
N SER A 85 18.26 -9.69 1.16
CA SER A 85 17.59 -9.46 -0.13
C SER A 85 18.14 -8.21 -0.81
N VAL A 86 18.23 -7.10 -0.08
CA VAL A 86 18.78 -5.83 -0.58
C VAL A 86 20.23 -6.01 -1.03
N ARG A 87 21.07 -6.68 -0.22
CA ARG A 87 22.45 -7.00 -0.58
C ARG A 87 22.53 -7.82 -1.88
N SER A 88 21.72 -8.86 -2.00
CA SER A 88 21.68 -9.72 -3.19
C SER A 88 21.28 -8.94 -4.44
N GLU A 89 20.32 -8.02 -4.29
CA GLU A 89 19.84 -7.15 -5.36
C GLU A 89 20.93 -6.18 -5.85
N LEU A 90 21.61 -5.50 -4.91
CA LEU A 90 22.72 -4.59 -5.20
C LEU A 90 23.93 -5.32 -5.81
N GLY A 91 24.14 -6.60 -5.48
CA GLY A 91 25.17 -7.44 -6.06
C GLY A 91 26.58 -6.87 -5.91
N SER A 92 27.28 -6.67 -7.04
CA SER A 92 28.62 -6.07 -7.04
C SER A 92 28.65 -4.57 -6.71
N GLU A 93 27.50 -3.90 -6.69
CA GLU A 93 27.38 -2.47 -6.42
C GLU A 93 27.22 -2.14 -4.93
N VAL A 94 27.18 -3.13 -4.03
CA VAL A 94 26.95 -2.92 -2.58
C VAL A 94 27.89 -1.87 -1.98
N GLU A 95 29.20 -2.00 -2.21
CA GLU A 95 30.19 -1.06 -1.66
C GLU A 95 30.01 0.37 -2.19
N HIS A 96 29.62 0.50 -3.46
CA HIS A 96 29.34 1.80 -4.07
C HIS A 96 28.15 2.48 -3.37
N TRP A 97 27.04 1.76 -3.25
CA TRP A 97 25.83 2.30 -2.64
C TRP A 97 25.97 2.57 -1.14
N VAL A 98 26.70 1.71 -0.40
CA VAL A 98 27.00 1.95 1.01
C VAL A 98 27.84 3.20 1.19
N THR A 99 28.89 3.37 0.37
CA THR A 99 29.73 4.58 0.41
C THR A 99 28.88 5.83 0.16
N TRP A 100 27.94 5.77 -0.78
CA TRP A 100 26.99 6.86 -1.02
C TRP A 100 26.08 7.10 0.19
N MET A 101 25.46 6.06 0.77
CA MET A 101 24.57 6.18 1.94
C MET A 101 25.28 6.79 3.16
N GLU A 102 26.58 6.53 3.33
CA GLU A 102 27.39 7.13 4.40
C GLU A 102 27.54 8.65 4.29
N THR A 103 27.39 9.20 3.09
CA THR A 103 27.45 10.66 2.85
C THR A 103 26.14 11.38 3.14
N LEU A 104 25.04 10.66 3.34
CA LEU A 104 23.71 11.25 3.50
C LEU A 104 23.63 12.11 4.78
N PRO A 105 23.12 13.36 4.68
CA PRO A 105 22.84 14.17 5.86
C PRO A 105 21.67 13.59 6.63
N THR A 106 21.62 13.82 7.94
CA THR A 106 20.51 13.36 8.81
C THR A 106 19.30 14.30 8.76
N TYR A 107 19.47 15.50 8.21
CA TYR A 107 18.42 16.49 8.04
C TYR A 107 18.79 17.49 6.93
N ILE A 108 17.77 18.16 6.40
CA ILE A 108 17.92 19.39 5.61
C ILE A 108 17.19 20.49 6.36
N GLU A 109 17.79 21.67 6.45
CA GLU A 109 17.19 22.83 7.10
C GLU A 109 17.26 24.06 6.19
N GLU A 110 16.10 24.68 6.02
CA GLU A 110 15.90 25.96 5.34
C GLU A 110 15.27 26.96 6.33
N ASP A 111 15.10 28.21 5.91
CA ASP A 111 14.49 29.26 6.74
C ASP A 111 13.07 28.88 7.19
N GLU A 112 12.25 28.35 6.27
CA GLU A 112 10.82 28.10 6.49
C GLU A 112 10.50 26.65 6.91
N PHE A 113 11.37 25.68 6.60
CA PHE A 113 11.11 24.26 6.87
C PHE A 113 12.38 23.45 7.18
N MET A 114 12.19 22.29 7.79
CA MET A 114 13.18 21.24 7.97
C MET A 114 12.63 19.91 7.46
N VAL A 115 13.52 19.05 7.00
CA VAL A 115 13.24 17.67 6.62
C VAL A 115 14.09 16.76 7.51
N VAL A 116 13.44 15.83 8.20
CA VAL A 116 14.07 14.79 9.05
C VAL A 116 13.38 13.46 8.77
N HIS A 117 14.05 12.33 8.97
CA HIS A 117 13.45 11.04 8.66
C HIS A 117 12.41 10.61 9.72
N GLY A 118 12.85 10.31 10.95
CA GLY A 118 11.96 9.89 12.03
C GLY A 118 11.27 11.05 12.73
N GLY A 119 12.04 12.04 13.15
CA GLY A 119 11.51 13.20 13.86
C GLY A 119 12.53 13.91 14.74
N LEU A 120 12.04 14.78 15.61
CA LEU A 120 12.86 15.55 16.55
C LEU A 120 12.51 15.21 17.99
N THR A 121 13.51 15.23 18.87
CA THR A 121 13.24 15.45 20.30
C THR A 121 12.90 16.94 20.47
N PRO A 122 11.69 17.30 20.93
CA PRO A 122 11.30 18.70 21.07
C PRO A 122 12.30 19.51 21.91
N ASN A 123 12.59 20.74 21.46
CA ASN A 123 13.61 21.65 21.99
C ASN A 123 15.08 21.25 21.73
N THR A 124 15.32 20.19 20.96
CA THR A 124 16.66 19.82 20.49
C THR A 124 16.78 20.12 19.00
N HIS A 125 17.86 20.79 18.60
CA HIS A 125 18.13 21.00 17.18
C HIS A 125 18.58 19.69 16.53
N PRO A 126 18.16 19.37 15.29
CA PRO A 126 18.57 18.13 14.60
C PRO A 126 20.08 17.86 14.55
N LYS A 127 20.93 18.90 14.52
CA LYS A 127 22.40 18.78 14.53
C LYS A 127 22.96 18.18 15.82
N ASP A 128 22.21 18.30 16.92
CA ASP A 128 22.61 17.86 18.26
C ASP A 128 21.99 16.48 18.61
N MET A 129 21.26 15.88 17.67
CA MET A 129 20.68 14.54 17.82
C MET A 129 21.58 13.47 17.21
N ASP A 130 21.68 12.32 17.86
CA ASP A 130 22.40 11.18 17.29
C ASP A 130 21.61 10.56 16.12
N LYS A 131 22.35 9.89 15.21
CA LYS A 131 21.77 9.29 14.00
C LYS A 131 20.66 8.27 14.31
N ASN A 132 20.77 7.52 15.41
CA ASN A 132 19.77 6.51 15.75
C ASN A 132 18.46 7.14 16.21
N THR A 133 18.52 8.18 17.03
CA THR A 133 17.32 8.87 17.51
C THR A 133 16.60 9.62 16.39
N ILE A 134 17.30 10.45 15.61
CA ILE A 134 16.66 11.28 14.57
C ILE A 134 15.99 10.45 13.46
N THR A 135 16.50 9.23 13.22
CA THR A 135 15.95 8.30 12.22
C THR A 135 14.84 7.39 12.76
N ARG A 136 14.61 7.28 14.07
CA ARG A 136 13.69 6.27 14.63
C ARG A 136 12.69 6.79 15.65
N ILE A 137 12.80 8.06 16.06
CA ILE A 137 11.91 8.60 17.08
C ILE A 137 10.45 8.61 16.59
N ARG A 138 9.56 8.05 17.44
CA ARG A 138 8.10 8.10 17.26
C ARG A 138 7.48 8.83 18.45
N THR A 139 7.73 8.31 19.63
CA THR A 139 7.11 8.80 20.88
C THR A 139 8.13 9.43 21.83
N TRP A 140 7.69 10.42 22.61
CA TRP A 140 8.55 11.19 23.52
C TRP A 140 7.76 11.64 24.76
N ASP A 141 8.43 11.69 25.92
CA ASP A 141 7.77 11.88 27.22
C ASP A 141 7.57 13.33 27.66
N GLY A 142 8.08 14.32 26.93
CA GLY A 142 8.06 15.72 27.37
C GLY A 142 9.30 16.16 28.18
N GLN A 143 10.13 15.22 28.62
CA GLN A 143 11.13 15.40 29.68
C GLN A 143 12.54 14.92 29.28
N GLY A 144 12.73 14.56 28.01
CA GLY A 144 14.04 14.20 27.45
C GLY A 144 14.18 12.72 27.12
N LYS A 145 13.14 11.90 27.28
CA LYS A 145 13.19 10.47 27.01
C LYS A 145 12.38 10.08 25.78
N VAL A 146 13.03 9.38 24.85
CA VAL A 146 12.36 8.66 23.76
C VAL A 146 11.62 7.46 24.34
N LEU A 147 10.34 7.35 24.00
CA LEU A 147 9.46 6.27 24.41
C LEU A 147 9.34 5.22 23.29
N ARG A 148 8.69 4.09 23.58
CA ARG A 148 8.66 2.94 22.65
C ARG A 148 7.27 2.43 22.31
N ARG A 149 6.23 2.73 23.10
CA ARG A 149 4.89 2.19 22.86
C ARG A 149 4.15 3.12 21.90
N GLU A 150 3.39 2.58 20.96
CA GLU A 150 2.57 3.40 20.07
C GLU A 150 1.51 4.24 20.82
N SER A 151 1.11 3.80 22.02
CA SER A 151 0.19 4.54 22.91
C SER A 151 0.84 5.69 23.67
N ASP A 152 2.17 5.81 23.65
CA ASP A 152 2.87 6.92 24.25
C ASP A 152 2.69 8.21 23.41
N PRO A 153 2.83 9.42 24.00
CA PRO A 153 2.65 10.66 23.27
C PRO A 153 3.60 10.78 22.06
N PRO A 154 3.10 11.08 20.86
CA PRO A 154 3.95 11.27 19.68
C PRO A 154 4.77 12.55 19.80
N TRP A 155 6.03 12.50 19.36
CA TRP A 155 6.98 13.62 19.48
C TRP A 155 6.41 14.92 18.87
N TYR A 156 5.73 14.81 17.73
CA TYR A 156 5.23 15.96 17.00
C TYR A 156 4.15 16.72 17.78
N GLN A 157 3.37 16.07 18.65
CA GLN A 157 2.38 16.78 19.50
C GLN A 157 3.05 17.72 20.51
N LEU A 158 4.27 17.40 20.89
CA LEU A 158 5.09 18.13 21.84
C LEU A 158 5.99 19.17 21.17
N TYR A 159 6.14 19.15 19.84
CA TYR A 159 6.82 20.18 19.06
C TYR A 159 6.03 21.50 19.01
N LYS A 160 6.61 22.60 19.53
CA LYS A 160 5.95 23.91 19.67
C LYS A 160 6.52 25.01 18.78
N ASP A 161 7.65 24.78 18.11
CA ASP A 161 8.27 25.79 17.28
C ASP A 161 7.43 26.08 16.01
N LYS A 162 7.66 27.25 15.43
CA LYS A 162 6.90 27.72 14.25
C LYS A 162 7.38 27.11 12.93
N LYS A 163 8.67 26.73 12.86
CA LYS A 163 9.27 26.18 11.64
C LYS A 163 8.56 24.88 11.27
N LEU A 164 8.29 24.68 9.99
CA LEU A 164 7.65 23.46 9.51
C LEU A 164 8.65 22.29 9.58
N VAL A 165 8.25 21.15 10.15
CA VAL A 165 9.02 19.91 10.08
C VAL A 165 8.29 18.89 9.21
N VAL A 166 8.95 18.41 8.17
CA VAL A 166 8.45 17.35 7.29
C VAL A 166 9.20 16.06 7.60
N TYR A 167 8.49 14.95 7.77
CA TYR A 167 9.06 13.69 8.20
C TYR A 167 8.40 12.45 7.60
N GLY A 168 9.10 11.32 7.66
CA GLY A 168 8.69 10.01 7.17
C GLY A 168 8.52 9.00 8.30
N HIS A 169 9.03 7.79 8.09
CA HIS A 169 9.28 6.70 9.05
C HIS A 169 8.05 6.03 9.69
N TRP A 170 7.01 6.80 10.01
CA TRP A 170 5.90 6.36 10.85
C TRP A 170 4.66 5.96 10.05
N ALA A 171 4.82 5.01 9.12
CA ALA A 171 3.77 4.46 8.25
C ALA A 171 2.47 4.08 8.99
N SER A 172 2.57 3.58 10.23
CA SER A 172 1.43 3.18 11.05
C SER A 172 0.50 4.34 11.44
N GLN A 173 0.99 5.58 11.44
CA GLN A 173 0.16 6.79 11.57
C GLN A 173 -0.39 7.26 10.22
N GLY A 174 0.26 6.89 9.12
CA GLY A 174 -0.03 7.39 7.78
C GLY A 174 0.21 8.89 7.64
N LEU A 175 -0.39 9.46 6.58
CA LEU A 175 -0.32 10.89 6.30
C LEU A 175 -0.88 11.73 7.47
N THR A 176 -0.01 12.51 8.11
CA THR A 176 -0.36 13.35 9.25
C THR A 176 -0.11 14.81 8.92
N ILE A 177 -1.16 15.63 8.81
CA ILE A 177 -1.03 17.06 8.47
C ILE A 177 -1.36 17.92 9.69
N ARG A 178 -0.36 18.66 10.18
CA ARG A 178 -0.53 19.66 11.24
C ARG A 178 0.10 20.98 10.81
N LYS A 179 -0.14 22.03 11.61
CA LYS A 179 0.31 23.40 11.28
C LYS A 179 1.83 23.50 11.05
N ASN A 180 2.61 22.88 11.93
CA ASN A 180 4.07 22.97 12.00
C ASN A 180 4.77 21.61 11.84
N THR A 181 4.03 20.51 11.65
CA THR A 181 4.59 19.17 11.43
C THR A 181 3.76 18.44 10.37
N ILE A 182 4.40 17.86 9.35
CA ILE A 182 3.74 17.06 8.32
C ILE A 182 4.47 15.72 8.18
N GLY A 183 3.81 14.63 8.55
CA GLY A 183 4.29 13.27 8.31
C GLY A 183 3.77 12.77 6.97
N ILE A 184 4.67 12.43 6.05
CA ILE A 184 4.34 12.03 4.68
C ILE A 184 4.62 10.55 4.39
N ASP A 185 5.02 9.78 5.38
CA ASP A 185 5.02 8.32 5.29
C ASP A 185 3.57 7.81 5.33
N SER A 186 3.00 7.62 4.15
CA SER A 186 1.68 7.04 3.98
C SER A 186 1.69 5.52 3.82
N GLY A 187 2.83 4.85 4.04
CA GLY A 187 2.93 3.39 4.02
C GLY A 187 2.81 2.76 2.63
N CYS A 188 3.61 3.22 1.66
CA CYS A 188 3.57 2.72 0.28
C CYS A 188 3.86 1.21 0.19
N CYS A 189 4.96 0.74 0.78
CA CYS A 189 5.34 -0.68 0.75
C CYS A 189 4.33 -1.59 1.48
N TRP A 190 3.46 -0.99 2.29
CA TRP A 190 2.39 -1.63 3.03
C TRP A 190 1.04 -1.58 2.31
N GLY A 191 1.02 -1.36 1.00
CA GLY A 191 -0.20 -1.40 0.19
C GLY A 191 -1.10 -0.18 0.29
N ASN A 192 -0.63 0.93 0.88
CA ASN A 192 -1.39 2.17 0.97
C ASN A 192 -0.99 3.16 -0.14
N LYS A 193 -0.33 4.27 0.18
CA LYS A 193 0.01 5.31 -0.81
C LYS A 193 1.47 5.73 -0.71
N LEU A 194 2.05 6.21 -1.80
CA LEU A 194 3.26 7.04 -1.79
C LEU A 194 2.86 8.52 -1.85
N SER A 195 3.42 9.35 -0.97
CA SER A 195 3.07 10.77 -0.85
C SER A 195 4.22 11.70 -1.20
N ALA A 196 3.87 12.84 -1.80
CA ALA A 196 4.72 14.00 -1.95
C ALA A 196 4.04 15.25 -1.37
N LEU A 197 4.83 16.11 -0.73
CA LEU A 197 4.45 17.46 -0.30
C LEU A 197 5.09 18.50 -1.21
N ILE A 198 4.29 19.42 -1.73
CA ILE A 198 4.74 20.53 -2.56
C ILE A 198 4.81 21.80 -1.70
N LEU A 199 5.97 22.46 -1.65
CA LEU A 199 6.16 23.76 -1.01
C LEU A 199 6.29 24.88 -2.06
N PRO A 200 5.78 26.10 -1.76
CA PRO A 200 5.19 26.53 -0.48
C PRO A 200 3.68 26.26 -0.33
N THR A 201 3.00 25.71 -1.34
CA THR A 201 1.53 25.54 -1.35
C THR A 201 1.01 24.57 -0.28
N LYS A 202 1.88 23.68 0.22
CA LYS A 202 1.55 22.55 1.09
C LYS A 202 0.54 21.58 0.46
N GLU A 203 0.51 21.51 -0.87
CA GLU A 203 -0.30 20.55 -1.60
C GLU A 203 0.28 19.14 -1.43
N ILE A 204 -0.60 18.17 -1.20
CA ILE A 204 -0.23 16.75 -1.11
C ILE A 204 -0.61 16.06 -2.42
N VAL A 205 0.34 15.36 -3.03
CA VAL A 205 0.12 14.50 -4.19
C VAL A 205 0.40 13.06 -3.79
N GLN A 206 -0.53 12.15 -4.08
CA GLN A 206 -0.39 10.74 -3.74
C GLN A 206 -0.67 9.83 -4.95
N VAL A 207 -0.08 8.64 -4.92
CA VAL A 207 -0.44 7.52 -5.79
C VAL A 207 -0.65 6.28 -4.94
N ASP A 208 -1.60 5.44 -5.36
CA ASP A 208 -1.90 4.17 -4.69
C ASP A 208 -0.81 3.14 -4.98
N ALA A 209 -0.43 2.39 -3.95
CA ALA A 209 0.38 1.20 -4.10
C ALA A 209 -0.36 0.17 -4.93
N LYS A 210 0.36 -0.55 -5.80
CA LYS A 210 -0.24 -1.58 -6.65
C LYS A 210 -0.62 -2.83 -5.88
N LYS A 211 0.05 -3.10 -4.76
CA LYS A 211 -0.17 -4.24 -3.87
C LYS A 211 0.55 -4.03 -2.55
N PHE A 212 0.39 -4.99 -1.64
CA PHE A 212 1.19 -5.11 -0.42
C PHE A 212 2.54 -5.72 -0.79
N TYR A 213 3.64 -5.06 -0.43
CA TYR A 213 4.99 -5.56 -0.70
C TYR A 213 5.67 -6.11 0.55
N ALA A 214 5.39 -5.52 1.70
CA ALA A 214 5.80 -6.03 2.99
C ALA A 214 4.57 -6.34 3.83
N LEU A 215 4.48 -7.56 4.35
CA LEU A 215 3.46 -7.98 5.30
C LEU A 215 4.16 -8.76 6.41
N ASP A 216 4.76 -8.05 7.37
CA ASP A 216 5.34 -8.65 8.57
C ASP A 216 4.32 -8.68 9.73
N ASP A 217 4.59 -9.53 10.72
CA ASP A 217 3.67 -9.75 11.85
C ASP A 217 3.38 -8.47 12.64
N SER A 218 4.32 -7.53 12.70
CA SER A 218 4.12 -6.25 13.38
C SER A 218 3.12 -5.37 12.64
N TYR A 219 3.20 -5.31 11.32
CA TYR A 219 2.21 -4.59 10.53
C TYR A 219 0.89 -5.35 10.50
N LYS A 220 0.87 -6.69 10.36
CA LYS A 220 -0.36 -7.50 10.48
C LYS A 220 -1.08 -7.27 11.82
N GLU A 221 -0.35 -7.17 12.93
CA GLU A 221 -0.92 -6.86 14.25
C GLU A 221 -1.41 -5.41 14.34
N HIS A 222 -0.67 -4.44 13.77
CA HIS A 222 -1.16 -3.07 13.65
C HIS A 222 -2.45 -3.02 12.82
N LEU A 223 -2.52 -3.71 11.68
CA LEU A 223 -3.68 -3.82 10.81
C LEU A 223 -4.89 -4.43 11.52
N LYS A 224 -4.68 -5.45 12.37
CA LYS A 224 -5.73 -6.01 13.24
C LYS A 224 -6.27 -4.98 14.24
N ASN A 225 -5.38 -4.17 14.81
CA ASN A 225 -5.73 -3.19 15.83
C ASN A 225 -6.29 -1.88 15.26
N THR A 226 -5.92 -1.48 14.04
CA THR A 226 -6.31 -0.20 13.42
C THR A 226 -7.28 -0.35 12.24
N GLY A 227 -7.41 -1.56 11.68
CA GLY A 227 -8.43 -1.94 10.71
C GLY A 227 -8.16 -1.50 9.27
N ARG A 228 -6.95 -1.70 8.74
CA ARG A 228 -6.63 -1.25 7.37
C ARG A 228 -5.82 -2.22 6.49
N TRP A 229 -6.40 -3.38 6.25
CA TRP A 229 -6.12 -4.42 5.23
C TRP A 229 -5.97 -5.80 5.89
N PRO A 230 -6.61 -6.85 5.35
CA PRO A 230 -7.66 -6.79 4.32
C PRO A 230 -8.83 -5.88 4.73
N PRO A 231 -9.60 -5.35 3.76
CA PRO A 231 -10.72 -4.48 4.06
C PRO A 231 -11.67 -5.27 4.94
N LYS A 232 -12.26 -4.67 5.98
CA LYS A 232 -13.12 -5.45 6.89
C LYS A 232 -14.32 -6.06 6.17
N LYS A 233 -14.77 -5.43 5.07
CA LYS A 233 -15.86 -5.93 4.24
C LYS A 233 -15.61 -5.65 2.76
N ILE A 234 -15.66 -6.70 1.94
CA ILE A 234 -15.53 -6.65 0.48
C ILE A 234 -16.78 -7.19 -0.22
N LEU A 235 -17.06 -6.68 -1.42
CA LEU A 235 -18.19 -7.10 -2.23
C LEU A 235 -17.78 -7.47 -3.66
N PHE A 236 -18.21 -8.63 -4.15
CA PHE A 236 -18.15 -9.00 -5.56
C PHE A 236 -19.48 -8.69 -6.27
N LEU A 237 -19.47 -7.76 -7.22
CA LEU A 237 -20.66 -7.30 -7.94
C LEU A 237 -20.67 -7.82 -9.38
N CYS A 238 -21.76 -8.48 -9.79
CA CYS A 238 -22.01 -8.82 -11.19
C CYS A 238 -23.43 -8.43 -11.62
N THR A 239 -23.86 -8.81 -12.84
CA THR A 239 -25.20 -8.49 -13.33
C THR A 239 -26.28 -9.25 -12.57
N GLY A 240 -26.27 -10.59 -12.61
CA GLY A 240 -27.38 -11.41 -12.10
C GLY A 240 -27.15 -12.12 -10.77
N ASN A 241 -25.98 -11.96 -10.16
CA ASN A 241 -25.53 -12.68 -8.95
C ASN A 241 -25.78 -14.20 -9.00
N SER A 242 -25.47 -14.82 -10.15
CA SER A 242 -25.76 -16.23 -10.41
C SER A 242 -24.52 -17.12 -10.55
N CYS A 243 -23.45 -16.62 -11.18
CA CYS A 243 -22.23 -17.38 -11.49
C CYS A 243 -20.96 -16.71 -10.94
N ARG A 244 -20.40 -15.74 -11.67
CA ARG A 244 -19.06 -15.16 -11.42
C ARG A 244 -18.88 -14.61 -10.01
N SER A 245 -19.80 -13.76 -9.56
CA SER A 245 -19.69 -13.16 -8.23
C SER A 245 -19.89 -14.18 -7.09
N GLN A 246 -20.66 -15.25 -7.33
CA GLN A 246 -20.86 -16.33 -6.36
C GLN A 246 -19.60 -17.19 -6.25
N MET A 247 -18.99 -17.54 -7.39
CA MET A 247 -17.70 -18.23 -7.41
C MET A 247 -16.61 -17.38 -6.75
N ALA A 248 -16.57 -16.08 -7.03
CA ALA A 248 -15.63 -15.15 -6.41
C ALA A 248 -15.81 -15.04 -4.89
N GLU A 249 -17.04 -14.92 -4.38
CA GLU A 249 -17.31 -14.92 -2.93
C GLU A 249 -16.83 -16.23 -2.28
N GLY A 250 -17.13 -17.37 -2.89
CA GLY A 250 -16.71 -18.68 -2.38
C GLY A 250 -15.19 -18.84 -2.35
N LEU A 251 -14.50 -18.46 -3.43
CA LEU A 251 -13.03 -18.52 -3.52
C LEU A 251 -12.36 -17.55 -2.55
N ALA A 252 -12.82 -16.30 -2.49
CA ALA A 252 -12.22 -15.29 -1.62
C ALA A 252 -12.35 -15.66 -0.13
N ARG A 253 -13.42 -16.34 0.29
CA ARG A 253 -13.54 -16.86 1.67
C ARG A 253 -12.53 -17.97 2.01
N GLN A 254 -11.97 -18.65 1.02
CA GLN A 254 -10.88 -19.62 1.24
C GLN A 254 -9.51 -18.96 1.29
N ILE A 255 -9.36 -17.82 0.61
CA ILE A 255 -8.09 -17.11 0.47
C ILE A 255 -7.88 -16.10 1.61
N LEU A 256 -8.94 -15.41 2.04
CA LEU A 256 -8.87 -14.33 3.02
C LEU A 256 -9.10 -14.83 4.46
N PRO A 257 -8.57 -14.11 5.48
CA PRO A 257 -8.88 -14.37 6.89
C PRO A 257 -10.40 -14.34 7.18
N GLU A 258 -10.85 -15.15 8.15
CA GLU A 258 -12.26 -15.30 8.52
C GLU A 258 -12.89 -13.97 9.01
N GLU A 259 -12.07 -13.05 9.52
CA GLU A 259 -12.48 -11.73 9.98
C GLU A 259 -12.90 -10.79 8.84
N VAL A 260 -12.58 -11.13 7.60
CA VAL A 260 -13.00 -10.37 6.41
C VAL A 260 -14.43 -10.76 6.04
N GLY A 261 -15.33 -9.78 6.10
CA GLY A 261 -16.68 -9.94 5.57
C GLY A 261 -16.68 -9.98 4.04
N VAL A 262 -16.72 -11.18 3.46
CA VAL A 262 -16.81 -11.38 2.00
C VAL A 262 -18.27 -11.58 1.57
N TYR A 263 -18.72 -10.76 0.61
CA TYR A 263 -20.09 -10.78 0.09
C TYR A 263 -20.11 -10.78 -1.44
N SER A 264 -21.23 -11.21 -2.03
CA SER A 264 -21.55 -10.94 -3.43
C SER A 264 -22.94 -10.37 -3.62
N ALA A 265 -23.13 -9.62 -4.71
CA ALA A 265 -24.42 -9.09 -5.11
C ALA A 265 -24.54 -8.96 -6.63
N GLY A 266 -25.76 -8.66 -7.06
CA GLY A 266 -26.15 -8.40 -8.43
C GLY A 266 -26.74 -7.02 -8.59
N ILE A 267 -26.68 -6.48 -9.80
CA ILE A 267 -27.58 -5.41 -10.23
C ILE A 267 -29.03 -5.95 -10.23
N GLU A 268 -29.19 -7.21 -10.64
CA GLU A 268 -30.43 -7.97 -10.68
C GLU A 268 -30.26 -9.37 -10.04
N LYS A 269 -31.38 -10.08 -9.84
CA LYS A 269 -31.41 -11.48 -9.38
C LYS A 269 -31.73 -12.43 -10.52
N HIS A 270 -30.82 -13.33 -10.83
CA HIS A 270 -31.05 -14.40 -11.82
C HIS A 270 -31.10 -15.81 -11.18
N GLY A 271 -30.98 -15.92 -9.85
CA GLY A 271 -30.97 -17.21 -9.14
C GLY A 271 -29.59 -17.87 -9.14
N MET A 272 -29.43 -18.96 -8.37
CA MET A 272 -28.16 -19.69 -8.30
C MET A 272 -27.99 -20.58 -9.52
N ASN A 273 -26.82 -20.51 -10.17
CA ASN A 273 -26.53 -21.34 -11.34
C ASN A 273 -26.03 -22.74 -10.93
N ALA A 274 -26.68 -23.78 -11.44
CA ALA A 274 -26.38 -25.17 -11.09
C ALA A 274 -24.97 -25.61 -11.52
N TYR A 275 -24.46 -25.13 -12.65
CA TYR A 275 -23.11 -25.45 -13.12
C TYR A 275 -22.05 -24.76 -12.27
N ALA A 276 -22.27 -23.51 -11.85
CA ALA A 276 -21.40 -22.82 -10.91
C ALA A 276 -21.30 -23.57 -9.57
N ILE A 277 -22.44 -24.07 -9.04
CA ILE A 277 -22.44 -24.90 -7.82
C ILE A 277 -21.62 -26.19 -8.05
N LYS A 278 -21.81 -26.88 -9.18
CA LYS A 278 -21.10 -28.11 -9.51
C LYS A 278 -19.58 -27.89 -9.55
N VAL A 279 -19.09 -26.93 -10.33
CA VAL A 279 -17.64 -26.71 -10.49
C VAL A 279 -16.98 -26.20 -9.21
N MET A 280 -17.71 -25.51 -8.34
CA MET A 280 -17.19 -25.10 -7.03
C MET A 280 -17.12 -26.28 -6.06
N GLY A 281 -18.12 -27.17 -6.10
CA GLY A 281 -18.12 -28.41 -5.32
C GLY A 281 -16.97 -29.35 -5.67
N GLU A 282 -16.53 -29.38 -6.95
CA GLU A 282 -15.37 -30.16 -7.40
C GLU A 282 -14.06 -29.81 -6.66
N ILE A 283 -13.92 -28.55 -6.23
CA ILE A 283 -12.74 -28.06 -5.50
C ILE A 283 -13.00 -27.93 -3.99
N GLY A 284 -14.10 -28.51 -3.49
CA GLY A 284 -14.44 -28.55 -2.07
C GLY A 284 -15.09 -27.28 -1.52
N ILE A 285 -15.54 -26.35 -2.37
CA ILE A 285 -16.21 -25.12 -1.93
C ILE A 285 -17.73 -25.29 -2.02
N ASP A 286 -18.40 -25.33 -0.87
CA ASP A 286 -19.86 -25.48 -0.78
C ASP A 286 -20.56 -24.12 -0.90
N LEU A 287 -21.42 -23.98 -1.91
CA LEU A 287 -22.23 -22.78 -2.16
C LEU A 287 -23.70 -22.94 -1.69
N LYS A 288 -24.07 -23.97 -0.92
CA LYS A 288 -25.47 -24.22 -0.54
C LYS A 288 -26.14 -23.06 0.23
N GLU A 289 -25.39 -22.38 1.09
CA GLU A 289 -25.89 -21.24 1.85
C GLU A 289 -25.84 -19.92 1.05
N HIS A 290 -25.29 -19.96 -0.17
CA HIS A 290 -25.31 -18.82 -1.06
C HIS A 290 -26.68 -18.69 -1.73
N TYR A 291 -27.06 -17.43 -1.97
CA TYR A 291 -28.28 -17.11 -2.71
C TYR A 291 -28.07 -15.85 -3.54
N SER A 292 -28.85 -15.74 -4.61
CA SER A 292 -28.84 -14.58 -5.51
C SER A 292 -29.53 -13.38 -4.85
N LYS A 293 -28.79 -12.28 -4.68
CA LYS A 293 -29.18 -11.05 -3.99
C LYS A 293 -28.76 -9.79 -4.71
N THR A 294 -29.49 -8.71 -4.48
CA THR A 294 -29.19 -7.37 -5.01
C THR A 294 -28.44 -6.52 -4.01
N LEU A 295 -27.83 -5.42 -4.46
CA LEU A 295 -27.23 -4.41 -3.58
C LEU A 295 -28.20 -3.86 -2.53
N LYS A 296 -29.49 -3.74 -2.88
CA LYS A 296 -30.52 -3.23 -1.96
C LYS A 296 -30.69 -4.11 -0.73
N GLU A 297 -30.46 -5.42 -0.86
CA GLU A 297 -30.54 -6.35 0.28
C GLU A 297 -29.29 -6.30 1.17
N LEU A 298 -28.26 -5.57 0.76
CA LEU A 298 -27.05 -5.34 1.52
C LEU A 298 -26.95 -3.87 1.95
N GLU A 299 -28.05 -3.12 1.98
CA GLU A 299 -28.05 -1.68 2.30
C GLU A 299 -27.53 -1.35 3.70
N ASP A 300 -27.68 -2.29 4.65
CA ASP A 300 -27.12 -2.17 6.01
C ASP A 300 -25.61 -2.49 6.10
N GLN A 301 -25.00 -2.95 5.00
CA GLN A 301 -23.58 -3.26 4.94
C GLN A 301 -22.81 -2.09 4.33
N GLN A 302 -21.76 -1.66 5.02
CA GLN A 302 -20.76 -0.75 4.44
C GLN A 302 -19.59 -1.56 3.92
N PHE A 303 -19.31 -1.41 2.63
CA PHE A 303 -18.18 -2.05 1.96
C PHE A 303 -17.04 -1.06 1.79
N GLU A 304 -15.83 -1.51 2.12
CA GLU A 304 -14.61 -0.74 1.92
C GLU A 304 -14.08 -0.90 0.50
N THR A 305 -14.23 -2.10 -0.08
CA THR A 305 -13.82 -2.41 -1.46
C THR A 305 -14.90 -3.20 -2.20
N ILE A 306 -15.15 -2.83 -3.45
CA ILE A 306 -16.10 -3.49 -4.35
C ILE A 306 -15.38 -3.92 -5.62
N TYR A 307 -15.42 -5.21 -5.91
CA TYR A 307 -14.89 -5.81 -7.13
C TYR A 307 -16.04 -6.05 -8.12
N THR A 308 -16.05 -5.32 -9.24
CA THR A 308 -16.98 -5.60 -10.34
C THR A 308 -16.40 -6.70 -11.22
N VAL A 309 -17.13 -7.81 -11.37
CA VAL A 309 -16.64 -9.04 -12.04
C VAL A 309 -17.26 -9.28 -13.42
N CYS A 310 -18.06 -8.33 -13.92
CA CYS A 310 -18.57 -8.32 -15.29
C CYS A 310 -18.61 -6.90 -15.87
N GLY A 311 -18.45 -6.78 -17.20
CA GLY A 311 -18.43 -5.48 -17.88
C GLY A 311 -19.71 -4.67 -17.68
N HIS A 312 -20.88 -5.33 -17.71
CA HIS A 312 -22.15 -4.63 -17.48
C HIS A 312 -22.25 -4.05 -16.06
N ALA A 313 -21.82 -4.79 -15.02
CA ALA A 313 -21.82 -4.27 -13.66
C ALA A 313 -20.79 -3.15 -13.45
N ASN A 314 -19.71 -3.12 -14.23
CA ASN A 314 -18.77 -1.99 -14.23
C ASN A 314 -19.43 -0.73 -14.82
N GLU A 315 -20.17 -0.86 -15.92
CA GLU A 315 -20.84 0.26 -16.59
C GLU A 315 -22.07 0.77 -15.85
N THR A 316 -22.82 -0.12 -15.19
CA THR A 316 -24.04 0.20 -14.42
C THR A 316 -23.82 0.26 -12.92
N CYS A 317 -22.55 0.26 -12.50
CA CYS A 317 -22.16 0.30 -11.09
C CYS A 317 -22.78 1.55 -10.43
N PRO A 318 -23.62 1.40 -9.39
CA PRO A 318 -24.18 2.54 -8.70
C PRO A 318 -23.09 3.33 -7.96
N THR A 319 -23.39 4.58 -7.61
CA THR A 319 -22.46 5.41 -6.83
C THR A 319 -22.40 4.94 -5.38
N PHE A 320 -21.20 4.74 -4.86
CA PHE A 320 -20.93 4.35 -3.47
C PHE A 320 -20.39 5.53 -2.65
N PRO A 321 -20.38 5.43 -1.30
CA PRO A 321 -19.75 6.44 -0.43
C PRO A 321 -18.29 6.74 -0.84
N ALA A 322 -17.82 7.95 -0.56
CA ALA A 322 -16.50 8.45 -1.03
C ALA A 322 -15.29 7.64 -0.50
N ASN A 323 -15.48 6.83 0.54
CA ASN A 323 -14.50 5.97 1.17
C ASN A 323 -14.57 4.51 0.67
N THR A 324 -15.44 4.19 -0.28
CA THR A 324 -15.53 2.87 -0.91
C THR A 324 -14.71 2.85 -2.19
N GLU A 325 -13.76 1.94 -2.28
CA GLU A 325 -12.97 1.70 -3.48
C GLU A 325 -13.70 0.74 -4.43
N VAL A 326 -13.72 1.05 -5.73
CA VAL A 326 -14.34 0.20 -6.76
C VAL A 326 -13.28 -0.23 -7.77
N ILE A 327 -13.06 -1.54 -7.88
CA ILE A 327 -12.05 -2.17 -8.73
C ILE A 327 -12.76 -3.07 -9.76
N HIS A 328 -12.33 -3.03 -11.02
CA HIS A 328 -12.89 -3.89 -12.06
C HIS A 328 -11.94 -5.05 -12.39
N ILE A 329 -12.45 -6.27 -12.24
CA ILE A 329 -11.78 -7.54 -12.59
C ILE A 329 -12.76 -8.41 -13.38
N GLY A 330 -13.03 -8.01 -14.63
CA GLY A 330 -14.07 -8.62 -15.45
C GLY A 330 -13.71 -10.02 -15.96
N PHE A 331 -14.67 -10.94 -15.90
CA PHE A 331 -14.56 -12.29 -16.49
C PHE A 331 -15.65 -12.52 -17.55
N GLU A 332 -15.37 -13.40 -18.51
CA GLU A 332 -16.35 -13.82 -19.53
C GLU A 332 -17.60 -14.44 -18.88
N ASP A 333 -18.76 -14.34 -19.52
CA ASP A 333 -20.01 -14.86 -18.96
C ASP A 333 -20.22 -16.34 -19.31
N PRO A 334 -20.11 -17.28 -18.35
CA PRO A 334 -20.20 -18.71 -18.65
C PRO A 334 -21.53 -19.13 -19.31
N PRO A 335 -22.72 -18.63 -18.87
CA PRO A 335 -23.98 -18.87 -19.58
C PRO A 335 -23.98 -18.43 -21.05
N ALA A 336 -23.38 -17.28 -21.37
CA ALA A 336 -23.30 -16.79 -22.74
C ALA A 336 -22.39 -17.66 -23.61
N LEU A 337 -21.24 -18.09 -23.06
CA LEU A 337 -20.30 -18.98 -23.74
C LEU A 337 -20.87 -20.39 -23.97
N ALA A 338 -21.71 -20.86 -23.05
CA ALA A 338 -22.31 -22.19 -23.09
C ALA A 338 -23.67 -22.25 -23.82
N LYS A 339 -24.16 -21.13 -24.37
CA LYS A 339 -25.55 -20.99 -24.86
C LYS A 339 -25.97 -22.02 -25.91
N ASP A 340 -25.07 -22.34 -26.83
CA ASP A 340 -25.34 -23.25 -27.96
C ASP A 340 -24.78 -24.68 -27.72
N MET A 341 -24.27 -24.95 -26.51
CA MET A 341 -23.75 -26.25 -26.12
C MET A 341 -24.87 -27.15 -25.60
N ASN A 342 -24.86 -28.41 -26.03
CA ASN A 342 -25.85 -29.41 -25.62
C ASN A 342 -25.23 -30.54 -24.78
N ASN A 343 -23.89 -30.59 -24.69
CA ASN A 343 -23.17 -31.56 -23.88
C ASN A 343 -22.86 -30.96 -22.51
N GLU A 344 -23.29 -31.63 -21.45
CA GLU A 344 -23.08 -31.18 -20.07
C GLU A 344 -21.60 -31.02 -19.71
N GLU A 345 -20.73 -31.92 -20.19
CA GLU A 345 -19.29 -31.86 -19.90
C GLU A 345 -18.64 -30.65 -20.59
N GLU A 346 -19.02 -30.35 -21.83
CA GLU A 346 -18.54 -29.16 -22.54
C GLU A 346 -18.97 -27.87 -21.84
N ILE A 347 -20.20 -27.85 -21.29
CA ILE A 347 -20.69 -26.74 -20.46
C ILE A 347 -19.85 -26.62 -19.18
N LEU A 348 -19.62 -27.73 -18.46
CA LEU A 348 -18.83 -27.72 -17.22
C LEU A 348 -17.41 -27.22 -17.45
N GLU A 349 -16.75 -27.60 -18.55
CA GLU A 349 -15.41 -27.12 -18.91
C GLU A 349 -15.35 -25.59 -19.04
N VAL A 350 -16.37 -24.95 -19.62
CA VAL A 350 -16.46 -23.48 -19.68
C VAL A 350 -16.51 -22.87 -18.27
N TYR A 351 -17.32 -23.46 -17.37
CA TYR A 351 -17.44 -22.97 -16.01
C TYR A 351 -16.17 -23.22 -15.19
N ARG A 352 -15.48 -24.36 -15.38
CA ARG A 352 -14.18 -24.65 -14.77
C ARG A 352 -13.13 -23.64 -15.20
N ARG A 353 -13.04 -23.35 -16.51
CA ARG A 353 -12.12 -22.33 -17.03
C ARG A 353 -12.34 -20.98 -16.35
N VAL A 354 -13.58 -20.49 -16.33
CA VAL A 354 -13.89 -19.18 -15.71
C VAL A 354 -13.68 -19.23 -14.18
N ARG A 355 -14.00 -20.33 -13.50
CA ARG A 355 -13.69 -20.52 -12.08
C ARG A 355 -12.19 -20.39 -11.82
N ASP A 356 -11.37 -21.04 -12.65
CA ASP A 356 -9.93 -21.08 -12.47
C ASP A 356 -9.28 -19.73 -12.85
N GLU A 357 -9.82 -19.02 -13.84
CA GLU A 357 -9.46 -17.62 -14.14
C GLU A 357 -9.77 -16.70 -12.95
N ILE A 358 -10.96 -16.82 -12.35
CA ILE A 358 -11.32 -16.07 -11.13
C ILE A 358 -10.36 -16.44 -9.99
N LYS A 359 -10.11 -17.73 -9.78
CA LYS A 359 -9.23 -18.20 -8.71
C LYS A 359 -7.83 -17.62 -8.86
N ALA A 360 -7.23 -17.70 -10.05
CA ALA A 360 -5.90 -17.18 -10.32
C ALA A 360 -5.81 -15.66 -10.12
N GLU A 361 -6.84 -14.92 -10.53
CA GLU A 361 -6.92 -13.48 -10.32
C GLU A 361 -7.03 -13.14 -8.83
N LEU A 362 -7.91 -13.81 -8.08
CA LEU A 362 -8.06 -13.59 -6.64
C LEU A 362 -6.80 -14.02 -5.87
N GLU A 363 -6.18 -15.14 -6.25
CA GLU A 363 -4.90 -15.56 -5.70
C GLU A 363 -3.85 -14.50 -6.02
N SER A 364 -3.75 -13.95 -7.23
CA SER A 364 -2.81 -12.86 -7.52
C SER A 364 -3.12 -11.57 -6.76
N LEU A 365 -4.39 -11.26 -6.51
CA LEU A 365 -4.82 -10.08 -5.76
C LEU A 365 -4.54 -10.21 -4.27
N PHE A 366 -4.59 -11.43 -3.74
CA PHE A 366 -4.53 -11.73 -2.31
C PHE A 366 -3.36 -12.65 -1.94
N SER A 367 -2.40 -12.91 -2.85
CA SER A 367 -1.35 -13.95 -2.73
C SER A 367 -0.43 -13.79 -1.53
N ASP A 368 -0.49 -12.65 -0.86
CA ASP A 368 0.38 -12.30 0.26
C ASP A 368 -0.38 -12.06 1.59
N CYS A 369 -1.68 -12.38 1.69
CA CYS A 369 -2.44 -12.27 2.95
C CYS A 369 -1.87 -13.10 4.12
#